data_AF-A0A537F448-F1
#
_entry.id   AF-A0A537F448-F1
#
_cell.length_a   1.000
_cell.length_b   1.000
_cell.length_c   1.000
_cell.angle_alpha   90.00
_cell.angle_beta   90.00
_cell.angle_gamma   90.00
#
_symmetry.space_group_name_H-M   'P 1'
#
loop_
_entity.id
_entity.type
_entity.pdbx_description
1 polymer ?
#
loop_
_entity_poly.entity_id
_entity_poly.type
_entity_poly.pdbx_seq_one_letter_code
_entity_poly.pdbx_strand_id
1 'polypeptide(L)'
;MTAVPQTDSSSFGPAYLLNGLSDSGYWYQVGLAYNWPLASGTSYVSGFHFIWEVFYPNGSTNNPVLSRIPDRVNQGDTVQLSLSFSTGNVVMGTLDYNTGASSSHSYTAGGGSIFKGSSSSRATRTPTSLMTEWYHASASEPSMKQVTYSEQNVPIPSGWICIGEYAPSNPNSSVFGQCSSEMLLGTQMQQYSYHGLNAYANQNMFQTGPS
;
A
#
# COMPACT_ATOMS: atom_id res chain seq x y z
N MET A 1 -8.28 6.82 -1.24
CA MET A 1 -7.29 7.26 -0.22
C MET A 1 -7.10 8.77 -0.31
N THR A 2 -6.73 9.45 0.78
CA THR A 2 -6.44 10.90 0.78
C THR A 2 -4.94 11.17 0.62
N ALA A 3 -4.55 12.00 -0.35
CA ALA A 3 -3.15 12.30 -0.64
C ALA A 3 -2.51 13.14 0.47
N VAL A 4 -1.52 12.58 1.16
CA VAL A 4 -0.84 13.24 2.27
C VAL A 4 0.66 13.41 1.94
N PRO A 5 1.19 14.64 1.85
CA PRO A 5 2.62 14.82 1.76
C PRO A 5 3.24 14.68 3.15
N GLN A 6 4.20 13.76 3.27
CA GLN A 6 4.96 13.54 4.49
C GLN A 6 6.37 13.06 4.16
N THR A 7 7.33 13.49 4.96
CA THR A 7 8.75 13.17 4.78
C THR A 7 9.43 12.98 6.11
N ASP A 8 10.48 12.17 6.11
CA ASP A 8 11.37 11.98 7.24
C ASP A 8 12.32 13.18 7.35
N SER A 9 13.24 13.10 8.32
CA SER A 9 14.31 14.11 8.47
C SER A 9 15.24 14.23 7.24
N SER A 10 15.26 13.22 6.37
CA SER A 10 16.05 13.15 5.15
C SER A 10 15.24 13.47 3.89
N SER A 11 14.00 13.96 4.05
CA SER A 11 13.07 14.35 2.98
C SER A 11 12.49 13.20 2.13
N PHE A 12 12.75 11.93 2.49
CA PHE A 12 12.13 10.77 1.85
C PHE A 12 10.71 10.58 2.36
N GLY A 13 9.78 10.26 1.47
CA GLY A 13 8.38 10.01 1.84
C GLY A 13 7.92 8.59 1.52
N PRO A 14 6.69 8.25 1.95
CA PRO A 14 6.14 6.92 1.82
C PRO A 14 5.43 6.68 0.48
N ALA A 15 5.00 5.44 0.27
CA ALA A 15 3.99 5.06 -0.71
C ALA A 15 2.71 4.54 -0.03
N TYR A 16 1.58 4.85 -0.65
CA TYR A 16 0.23 4.46 -0.25
C TYR A 16 -0.31 3.45 -1.25
N LEU A 17 -0.51 2.22 -0.82
CA LEU A 17 -0.49 1.05 -1.70
C LEU A 17 -1.76 0.20 -1.52
N LEU A 18 -2.26 -0.29 -2.63
CA LEU A 18 -3.22 -1.37 -2.73
C LEU A 18 -2.51 -2.60 -3.32
N ASN A 19 -2.61 -3.71 -2.62
CA ASN A 19 -1.96 -4.96 -2.94
C ASN A 19 -3.00 -6.05 -3.26
N GLY A 20 -2.70 -6.89 -4.24
CA GLY A 20 -3.51 -8.06 -4.60
C GLY A 20 -2.65 -9.28 -4.87
N LEU A 21 -2.71 -10.29 -4.01
CA LEU A 21 -2.10 -11.60 -4.28
C LEU A 21 -3.09 -12.44 -5.08
N SER A 22 -2.74 -12.78 -6.31
CA SER A 22 -3.54 -13.70 -7.13
C SER A 22 -3.45 -15.15 -6.69
N ASP A 23 -4.45 -15.93 -7.06
CA ASP A 23 -4.48 -17.41 -6.92
C ASP A 23 -3.38 -18.13 -7.71
N SER A 24 -2.78 -17.49 -8.72
CA SER A 24 -1.61 -17.98 -9.45
C SER A 24 -0.26 -17.63 -8.79
N GLY A 25 -0.28 -16.89 -7.68
CA GLY A 25 0.91 -16.57 -6.89
C GLY A 25 1.61 -15.25 -7.25
N TYR A 26 1.13 -14.53 -8.27
CA TYR A 26 1.59 -13.16 -8.56
C TYR A 26 1.03 -12.19 -7.52
N TRP A 27 1.85 -11.24 -7.07
CA TRP A 27 1.41 -10.12 -6.23
C TRP A 27 1.52 -8.82 -7.03
N TYR A 28 0.37 -8.16 -7.23
CA TYR A 28 0.25 -6.88 -7.92
C TYR A 28 0.10 -5.76 -6.90
N GLN A 29 0.80 -4.66 -7.14
CA GLN A 29 0.81 -3.49 -6.26
C GLN A 29 0.61 -2.23 -7.10
N VAL A 30 -0.26 -1.33 -6.61
CA VAL A 30 -0.52 -0.03 -7.22
C VAL A 30 -0.71 1.02 -6.13
N GLY A 31 -0.26 2.24 -6.37
CA GLY A 31 -0.32 3.26 -5.33
C GLY A 31 0.01 4.67 -5.76
N LEU A 32 0.15 5.51 -4.74
CA LEU A 32 0.61 6.88 -4.82
C LEU A 32 1.82 7.03 -3.88
N ALA A 33 2.96 7.45 -4.41
CA ALA A 33 4.16 7.73 -3.63
C ALA A 33 4.41 9.23 -3.53
N TYR A 34 5.00 9.68 -2.42
CA TYR A 34 5.44 11.06 -2.24
C TYR A 34 6.94 11.07 -1.92
N ASN A 35 7.74 11.83 -2.67
CA ASN A 35 9.20 11.86 -2.48
C ASN A 35 9.82 10.46 -2.38
N TRP A 36 9.50 9.58 -3.33
CA TRP A 36 9.90 8.17 -3.29
C TRP A 36 11.41 8.02 -3.53
N PRO A 37 12.15 7.24 -2.72
CA PRO A 37 13.57 7.02 -2.92
C PRO A 37 13.90 6.43 -4.29
N LEU A 38 14.99 6.91 -4.89
CA LEU A 38 15.65 6.21 -5.98
C LEU A 38 16.30 4.93 -5.46
N ALA A 39 16.51 3.95 -6.34
CA ALA A 39 17.17 2.69 -5.99
C ALA A 39 18.58 2.86 -5.38
N SER A 40 19.25 4.00 -5.62
CA SER A 40 20.53 4.33 -4.99
C SER A 40 20.41 4.65 -3.50
N GLY A 41 19.22 4.97 -2.99
CA GLY A 41 18.97 5.44 -1.63
C GLY A 41 19.53 6.84 -1.32
N THR A 42 20.12 7.52 -2.31
CA THR A 42 20.81 8.81 -2.11
C THR A 42 19.97 10.04 -2.46
N SER A 43 18.85 9.85 -3.14
CA SER A 43 17.94 10.90 -3.57
C SER A 43 16.55 10.31 -3.81
N TYR A 44 15.56 11.15 -4.11
CA TYR A 44 14.17 10.77 -4.32
C TYR A 44 13.57 11.45 -5.54
N VAL A 45 12.51 10.86 -6.09
CA VAL A 45 11.66 11.51 -7.10
C VAL A 45 10.66 12.41 -6.38
N SER A 46 10.78 13.73 -6.57
CA SER A 46 10.04 14.71 -5.78
C SER A 46 8.59 14.89 -6.23
N GLY A 47 7.69 15.00 -5.24
CA GLY A 47 6.26 15.21 -5.45
C GLY A 47 5.48 13.91 -5.44
N PHE A 48 4.22 13.99 -5.88
CA PHE A 48 3.33 12.84 -5.96
C PHE A 48 3.50 12.10 -7.29
N HIS A 49 3.59 10.77 -7.21
CA HIS A 49 3.72 9.88 -8.37
C HIS A 49 2.84 8.65 -8.21
N PHE A 50 2.07 8.32 -9.24
CA PHE A 50 1.49 7.00 -9.36
C PHE A 50 2.59 5.96 -9.55
N ILE A 51 2.48 4.87 -8.81
CA ILE A 51 3.47 3.79 -8.76
C ILE A 51 2.78 2.44 -8.93
N TRP A 52 3.46 1.49 -9.54
CA TRP A 52 3.04 0.09 -9.57
C TRP A 52 4.23 -0.86 -9.62
N GLU A 53 3.99 -2.09 -9.15
CA GLU A 53 4.96 -3.17 -9.10
C GLU A 53 4.24 -4.54 -9.16
N VAL A 54 4.93 -5.55 -9.69
CA VAL A 54 4.46 -6.93 -9.85
C VAL A 54 5.56 -7.88 -9.40
N PHE A 55 5.28 -8.59 -8.32
CA PHE A 55 6.09 -9.67 -7.81
C PHE A 55 5.64 -10.99 -8.44
N TYR A 56 6.60 -11.72 -9.01
CA TYR A 56 6.39 -13.02 -9.63
C TYR A 56 6.29 -14.13 -8.57
N PRO A 57 5.65 -15.28 -8.88
CA PRO A 57 5.56 -16.40 -7.94
C PRO A 57 6.90 -16.97 -7.46
N ASN A 58 7.99 -16.73 -8.21
CA ASN A 58 9.35 -17.14 -7.84
C ASN A 58 10.06 -16.17 -6.88
N GLY A 59 9.38 -15.11 -6.42
CA GLY A 59 9.91 -14.11 -5.49
C GLY A 59 10.71 -12.97 -6.14
N SER A 60 10.93 -13.00 -7.47
CA SER A 60 11.46 -11.85 -8.19
C SER A 60 10.37 -10.79 -8.40
N THR A 61 10.75 -9.59 -8.82
CA THR A 61 9.83 -8.49 -9.12
C THR A 61 10.30 -7.72 -10.34
N ASN A 62 9.41 -6.98 -11.02
CA ASN A 62 9.87 -5.89 -11.86
C ASN A 62 10.29 -4.72 -10.96
N ASN A 63 11.33 -3.97 -11.35
CA ASN A 63 11.63 -2.74 -10.61
C ASN A 63 10.38 -1.84 -10.55
N PRO A 64 10.06 -1.22 -9.41
CA PRO A 64 8.89 -0.36 -9.29
C PRO A 64 8.91 0.72 -10.35
N VAL A 65 7.79 0.86 -11.04
CA VAL A 65 7.65 1.81 -12.14
C VAL A 65 6.88 3.02 -11.62
N LEU A 66 7.58 4.16 -11.59
CA LEU A 66 7.01 5.46 -11.28
C LEU A 66 6.65 6.20 -12.56
N SER A 67 5.58 7.01 -12.52
CA SER A 67 5.37 8.04 -13.53
C SER A 67 6.60 8.96 -13.60
N ARG A 68 7.09 9.24 -14.81
CA ARG A 68 8.33 10.01 -15.01
C ARG A 68 8.19 11.50 -14.72
N ILE A 69 6.96 11.99 -14.63
CA ILE A 69 6.60 13.38 -14.34
C ILE A 69 5.68 13.32 -13.11
N PRO A 70 5.83 14.22 -12.13
CA PRO A 70 4.90 14.31 -11.01
C PRO A 70 3.48 14.37 -11.54
N ASP A 71 2.65 13.45 -11.06
CA ASP A 71 1.24 13.48 -11.39
C ASP A 71 0.63 14.72 -10.75
N ARG A 72 -0.42 15.27 -11.37
CA ARG A 72 -1.07 16.50 -10.91
C ARG A 72 -1.91 16.29 -9.64
N VAL A 73 -1.45 15.44 -8.74
CA VAL A 73 -2.07 15.16 -7.44
C VAL A 73 -1.59 16.20 -6.44
N ASN A 74 -2.53 16.78 -5.70
CA ASN A 74 -2.25 17.76 -4.66
C ASN A 74 -2.51 17.18 -3.27
N GLN A 75 -1.99 17.87 -2.26
CA GLN A 75 -2.32 17.55 -0.88
C GLN A 75 -3.82 17.61 -0.64
N GLY A 76 -4.37 16.57 -0.01
CA GLY A 76 -5.78 16.47 0.35
C GLY A 76 -6.66 15.89 -0.76
N ASP A 77 -6.13 15.66 -1.96
CA ASP A 77 -6.89 15.08 -3.06
C ASP A 77 -7.33 13.64 -2.76
N THR A 78 -8.48 13.25 -3.28
CA THR A 78 -8.99 11.88 -3.15
C THR A 78 -8.55 11.06 -4.36
N VAL A 79 -7.70 10.07 -4.10
CA VAL A 79 -7.17 9.18 -5.13
C VAL A 79 -7.81 7.80 -5.00
N GLN A 80 -8.39 7.32 -6.09
CA GLN A 80 -8.78 5.93 -6.27
C GLN A 80 -7.55 5.08 -6.57
N LEU A 81 -7.46 3.93 -5.91
CA LEU A 81 -6.56 2.83 -6.26
C LEU A 81 -7.42 1.65 -6.66
N SER A 82 -7.03 0.91 -7.69
CA SER A 82 -7.83 -0.22 -8.19
C SER A 82 -6.97 -1.35 -8.74
N LEU A 83 -7.41 -2.57 -8.46
CA LEU A 83 -6.89 -3.82 -9.03
C LEU A 83 -8.08 -4.63 -9.55
N SER A 84 -8.01 -5.11 -10.79
CA SER A 84 -9.06 -5.95 -11.37
C SER A 84 -8.52 -6.93 -12.39
N PHE A 85 -9.14 -8.10 -12.50
CA PHE A 85 -8.86 -9.03 -13.60
C PHE A 85 -9.64 -8.60 -14.83
N SER A 86 -8.97 -8.56 -15.98
CA SER A 86 -9.56 -8.27 -17.29
C SER A 86 -8.83 -9.04 -18.38
N THR A 87 -9.54 -9.90 -19.11
CA THR A 87 -9.05 -10.59 -20.32
C THR A 87 -7.65 -11.19 -20.18
N GLY A 88 -7.44 -12.03 -19.16
CA GLY A 88 -6.15 -12.69 -18.92
C GLY A 88 -5.05 -11.80 -18.34
N ASN A 89 -5.39 -10.56 -17.96
CA ASN A 89 -4.50 -9.60 -17.32
C ASN A 89 -5.06 -9.13 -15.98
N VAL A 90 -4.20 -8.55 -15.16
CA VAL A 90 -4.58 -7.67 -14.04
C VAL A 90 -4.35 -6.23 -14.47
N VAL A 91 -5.37 -5.40 -14.30
CA VAL A 91 -5.33 -3.95 -14.51
C VAL A 91 -5.10 -3.28 -13.16
N MET A 92 -4.00 -2.55 -13.06
CA MET A 92 -3.60 -1.67 -11.96
C MET A 92 -3.92 -0.23 -12.35
N GLY A 93 -4.84 0.42 -11.63
CA GLY A 93 -5.34 1.74 -11.99
C GLY A 93 -5.30 2.73 -10.83
N THR A 94 -4.99 3.98 -11.15
CA THR A 94 -5.10 5.14 -10.26
C THR A 94 -5.92 6.24 -10.91
N LEU A 95 -6.71 6.96 -10.11
CA LEU A 95 -7.47 8.14 -10.55
C LEU A 95 -7.54 9.14 -9.40
N ASP A 96 -7.05 10.34 -9.62
CA ASP A 96 -7.33 11.49 -8.76
C ASP A 96 -8.68 12.10 -9.15
N TYR A 97 -9.66 12.01 -8.25
CA TYR A 97 -11.00 12.55 -8.48
C TYR A 97 -11.03 14.08 -8.53
N ASN A 98 -10.03 14.74 -7.95
CA ASN A 98 -9.99 16.19 -7.85
C ASN A 98 -9.43 16.80 -9.15
N THR A 99 -8.37 16.21 -9.70
CA THR A 99 -7.68 16.76 -10.88
C THR A 99 -7.92 16.00 -12.18
N GLY A 100 -8.46 14.78 -12.10
CA GLY A 100 -8.60 13.87 -13.23
C GLY A 100 -7.29 13.21 -13.67
N ALA A 101 -6.18 13.45 -12.97
CA ALA A 101 -4.93 12.73 -13.22
C ALA A 101 -5.15 11.23 -13.01
N SER A 102 -4.70 10.40 -13.94
CA SER A 102 -4.89 8.95 -13.86
C SER A 102 -3.73 8.20 -14.50
N SER A 103 -3.52 6.98 -14.05
CA SER A 103 -2.62 6.02 -14.68
C SER A 103 -3.27 4.64 -14.71
N SER A 104 -2.94 3.85 -15.74
CA SER A 104 -3.41 2.48 -15.87
C SER A 104 -2.34 1.61 -16.51
N HIS A 105 -2.09 0.46 -15.87
CA HIS A 105 -1.12 -0.51 -16.32
C HIS A 105 -1.75 -1.90 -16.30
N SER A 106 -1.55 -2.65 -17.40
CA SER A 106 -2.00 -4.03 -17.50
C SER A 106 -0.79 -4.96 -17.46
N TYR A 107 -0.91 -6.05 -16.71
CA TYR A 107 0.10 -7.10 -16.66
C TYR A 107 -0.56 -8.47 -16.76
N THR A 108 0.15 -9.47 -17.29
CA THR A 108 -0.41 -10.82 -17.40
C THR A 108 -0.88 -11.34 -16.05
N ALA A 109 -2.06 -11.96 -16.02
CA ALA A 109 -2.62 -12.57 -14.80
C ALA A 109 -1.89 -13.88 -14.42
N GLY A 110 -1.03 -14.40 -15.31
CA GLY A 110 -0.34 -15.68 -15.08
C GLY A 110 -1.30 -16.87 -14.97
N GLY A 111 -2.50 -16.76 -15.58
CA GLY A 111 -3.58 -17.73 -15.41
C GLY A 111 -4.41 -17.57 -14.13
N GLY A 112 -4.11 -16.56 -13.29
CA GLY A 112 -4.91 -16.23 -12.13
C GLY A 112 -6.25 -15.60 -12.51
N SER A 113 -7.21 -15.70 -11.60
CA SER A 113 -8.60 -15.26 -11.82
C SER A 113 -9.21 -14.50 -10.65
N ILE A 114 -8.62 -14.62 -9.47
CA ILE A 114 -9.10 -13.99 -8.23
C ILE A 114 -7.93 -13.51 -7.38
N PHE A 115 -8.17 -12.49 -6.56
CA PHE A 115 -7.25 -12.15 -5.49
C PHE A 115 -7.56 -13.02 -4.28
N LYS A 116 -6.56 -13.68 -3.68
CA LYS A 116 -6.79 -14.64 -2.61
C LYS A 116 -7.54 -14.02 -1.43
N GLY A 117 -7.39 -12.72 -1.15
CA GLY A 117 -8.18 -12.04 -0.12
C GLY A 117 -9.70 -12.05 -0.34
N SER A 118 -10.18 -12.16 -1.59
CA SER A 118 -11.63 -12.20 -1.90
C SER A 118 -12.25 -13.59 -1.75
N SER A 119 -11.43 -14.64 -1.71
CA SER A 119 -11.87 -16.04 -1.64
C SER A 119 -11.23 -16.83 -0.51
N SER A 120 -10.35 -16.21 0.29
CA SER A 120 -9.62 -16.89 1.34
C SER A 120 -10.48 -17.10 2.57
N SER A 121 -10.27 -18.24 3.23
CA SER A 121 -10.68 -18.45 4.61
C SER A 121 -10.16 -17.31 5.49
N ARG A 122 -11.00 -16.88 6.44
CA ARG A 122 -10.64 -16.00 7.56
C ARG A 122 -9.45 -16.50 8.38
N ALA A 123 -8.99 -17.73 8.17
CA ALA A 123 -7.82 -18.27 8.86
C ALA A 123 -6.47 -17.93 8.19
N THR A 124 -6.44 -17.41 6.96
CA THR A 124 -5.18 -17.23 6.22
C THR A 124 -4.85 -15.76 5.97
N ARG A 125 -3.68 -15.33 6.46
CA ARG A 125 -3.11 -14.03 6.13
C ARG A 125 -2.66 -14.00 4.67
N THR A 126 -3.07 -12.98 3.92
CA THR A 126 -2.65 -12.80 2.53
C THR A 126 -2.05 -11.40 2.32
N PRO A 127 -1.16 -11.20 1.34
CA PRO A 127 -0.70 -9.88 0.90
C PRO A 127 -1.79 -9.05 0.20
N THR A 128 -3.04 -9.53 0.08
CA THR A 128 -4.12 -8.68 -0.46
C THR A 128 -4.50 -7.67 0.63
N SER A 129 -4.07 -6.43 0.49
CA SER A 129 -4.05 -5.47 1.61
C SER A 129 -4.03 -4.02 1.14
N LEU A 130 -4.30 -3.14 2.10
CA LEU A 130 -3.95 -1.72 2.04
C LEU A 130 -2.68 -1.53 2.87
N MET A 131 -1.75 -0.71 2.40
CA MET A 131 -0.42 -0.59 3.02
C MET A 131 0.15 0.81 2.84
N THR A 132 0.78 1.33 3.90
CA THR A 132 1.72 2.44 3.80
C THR A 132 3.12 1.89 3.96
N GLU A 133 3.99 2.11 2.99
CA GLU A 133 5.39 1.67 2.99
C GLU A 133 6.31 2.88 3.04
N TRP A 134 7.36 2.82 3.85
CA TRP A 134 8.30 3.93 3.98
C TRP A 134 9.73 3.44 4.17
N TYR A 135 10.61 3.86 3.26
CA TYR A 135 12.05 3.81 3.45
C TYR A 135 12.53 5.09 4.14
N HIS A 136 13.16 4.95 5.31
CA HIS A 136 13.64 6.07 6.11
C HIS A 136 15.06 5.80 6.62
N ALA A 137 15.80 6.87 6.91
CA ALA A 137 17.23 6.76 7.24
C ALA A 137 17.52 6.25 8.67
N SER A 138 16.57 6.38 9.60
CA SER A 138 16.74 6.05 11.02
C SER A 138 15.62 5.18 11.52
N ALA A 139 15.91 4.23 12.40
CA ALA A 139 14.87 3.32 12.89
C ALA A 139 13.76 4.05 13.67
N SER A 140 12.55 3.49 13.62
CA SER A 140 11.37 4.00 14.35
C SER A 140 11.01 5.45 13.98
N GLU A 141 10.85 5.71 12.69
CA GLU A 141 10.55 7.04 12.14
C GLU A 141 9.28 7.67 12.77
N PRO A 142 9.40 8.79 13.52
CA PRO A 142 8.27 9.35 14.26
C PRO A 142 7.40 10.31 13.45
N SER A 143 7.81 10.74 12.25
CA SER A 143 7.12 11.79 11.48
C SER A 143 5.90 11.32 10.67
N MET A 144 5.48 10.06 10.87
CA MET A 144 4.29 9.51 10.23
C MET A 144 3.05 10.38 10.51
N LYS A 145 2.35 10.72 9.44
CA LYS A 145 1.04 11.37 9.46
C LYS A 145 -0.05 10.35 9.12
N GLN A 146 -1.25 10.59 9.63
CA GLN A 146 -2.41 9.77 9.29
C GLN A 146 -2.67 9.75 7.78
N VAL A 147 -2.89 8.57 7.22
CA VAL A 147 -3.38 8.37 5.84
C VAL A 147 -4.64 7.54 5.92
N THR A 148 -5.72 8.00 5.27
CA THR A 148 -7.01 7.33 5.27
C THR A 148 -7.27 6.64 3.94
N TYR A 149 -7.57 5.35 4.01
CA TYR A 149 -8.17 4.54 2.94
C TYR A 149 -9.63 4.30 3.29
N SER A 150 -10.54 4.45 2.33
CA SER A 150 -11.96 4.27 2.56
C SER A 150 -12.67 3.68 1.36
N GLU A 151 -13.67 2.83 1.63
CA GLU A 151 -14.62 2.29 0.66
C GLU A 151 -15.99 2.14 1.36
N GLN A 152 -16.97 2.93 0.93
CA GLN A 152 -18.27 3.01 1.61
C GLN A 152 -19.21 1.87 1.22
N ASN A 153 -19.06 1.31 0.01
CA ASN A 153 -20.06 0.40 -0.56
C ASN A 153 -19.72 -1.09 -0.35
N VAL A 154 -18.48 -1.39 0.08
CA VAL A 154 -17.99 -2.75 0.25
C VAL A 154 -17.44 -2.92 1.66
N PRO A 155 -18.29 -3.24 2.66
CA PRO A 155 -17.83 -3.43 4.03
C PRO A 155 -16.91 -4.66 4.13
N ILE A 156 -15.73 -4.48 4.69
CA ILE A 156 -14.77 -5.53 5.02
C ILE A 156 -15.10 -6.05 6.42
N PRO A 157 -15.53 -7.32 6.57
CA PRO A 157 -16.05 -7.83 7.84
C PRO A 157 -14.95 -8.19 8.85
N SER A 158 -13.73 -8.45 8.38
CA SER A 158 -12.59 -8.77 9.22
C SER A 158 -11.26 -8.59 8.49
N GLY A 159 -10.17 -8.52 9.25
CA GLY A 159 -8.81 -8.46 8.71
C GLY A 159 -7.75 -8.54 9.79
N TRP A 160 -6.48 -8.45 9.38
CA TRP A 160 -5.34 -8.32 10.28
C TRP A 160 -4.68 -6.97 10.03
N ILE A 161 -4.17 -6.35 11.10
CA ILE A 161 -3.30 -5.20 10.99
C ILE A 161 -1.88 -5.68 11.26
N CYS A 162 -0.97 -5.34 10.36
CA CYS A 162 0.45 -5.66 10.45
C CYS A 162 1.27 -4.37 10.55
N ILE A 163 2.23 -4.35 11.47
CA ILE A 163 3.18 -3.26 11.67
C ILE A 163 4.57 -3.89 11.74
N GLY A 164 5.50 -3.38 10.95
CA GLY A 164 6.87 -3.87 10.96
C GLY A 164 7.85 -2.89 10.35
N GLU A 165 9.10 -3.06 10.73
CA GLU A 165 10.25 -2.32 10.24
C GLU A 165 11.37 -3.32 9.95
N TYR A 166 11.99 -3.19 8.78
CA TYR A 166 12.96 -4.15 8.26
C TYR A 166 14.21 -3.41 7.77
N ALA A 167 15.39 -3.99 8.01
CA ALA A 167 16.62 -3.45 7.45
C ALA A 167 16.71 -3.79 5.95
N PRO A 168 16.80 -2.81 5.04
CA PRO A 168 16.72 -3.05 3.60
C PRO A 168 17.78 -4.02 3.05
N SER A 169 18.98 -4.04 3.65
CA SER A 169 20.10 -4.87 3.21
C SER A 169 19.97 -6.34 3.56
N ASN A 170 19.01 -6.71 4.42
CA ASN A 170 18.74 -8.10 4.76
C ASN A 170 17.23 -8.27 5.00
N PRO A 171 16.49 -8.88 4.06
CA PRO A 171 15.03 -9.06 4.20
C PRO A 171 14.64 -9.95 5.39
N ASN A 172 15.59 -10.67 6.00
CA ASN A 172 15.37 -11.44 7.23
C ASN A 172 15.73 -10.65 8.51
N SER A 173 16.22 -9.42 8.38
CA SER A 173 16.56 -8.53 9.49
C SER A 173 15.37 -7.64 9.83
N SER A 174 14.34 -8.21 10.46
CA SER A 174 13.32 -7.40 11.12
C SER A 174 13.98 -6.61 12.25
N VAL A 175 13.81 -5.28 12.25
CA VAL A 175 14.04 -4.46 13.44
C VAL A 175 12.95 -4.79 14.46
N PHE A 176 11.69 -4.78 14.01
CA PHE A 176 10.54 -5.37 14.68
C PHE A 176 9.46 -5.73 13.66
N GLY A 177 8.53 -6.61 14.01
CA GLY A 177 7.42 -6.93 13.13
C GLY A 177 6.40 -7.82 13.81
N GLN A 178 5.15 -7.36 13.87
CA GLN A 178 4.05 -8.13 14.41
C GLN A 178 2.75 -7.75 13.73
N CYS A 179 1.79 -8.67 13.77
CA CYS A 179 0.44 -8.37 13.38
C CYS A 179 -0.52 -8.75 14.51
N SER A 180 -1.70 -8.14 14.49
CA SER A 180 -2.81 -8.48 15.36
C SER A 180 -3.26 -9.94 15.16
N SER A 181 -4.09 -10.43 16.08
CA SER A 181 -5.04 -11.51 15.75
C SER A 181 -6.02 -11.01 14.67
N GLU A 182 -6.82 -11.91 14.08
CA GLU A 182 -7.91 -11.47 13.21
C GLU A 182 -8.85 -10.55 14.00
N MET A 183 -9.18 -9.40 13.42
CA MET A 183 -10.05 -8.38 13.98
C MET A 183 -11.38 -8.43 13.25
N LEU A 184 -12.49 -8.58 13.98
CA LEU A 184 -13.83 -8.44 13.42
C LEU A 184 -14.15 -6.96 13.31
N LEU A 185 -14.37 -6.47 12.09
CA LEU A 185 -14.57 -5.06 11.81
C LEU A 185 -16.06 -4.74 11.72
N GLY A 186 -16.51 -3.79 12.54
CA GLY A 186 -17.86 -3.24 12.52
C GLY A 186 -17.84 -1.76 12.16
N THR A 187 -18.80 -0.99 12.67
CA THR A 187 -18.81 0.48 12.50
C THR A 187 -17.84 1.20 13.42
N GLN A 188 -17.54 0.62 14.58
CA GLN A 188 -16.59 1.18 15.54
C GLN A 188 -15.16 1.06 15.03
N MET A 189 -14.41 2.15 15.19
CA MET A 189 -12.98 2.21 14.89
C MET A 189 -12.22 1.36 15.91
N GLN A 190 -11.50 0.34 15.43
CA GLN A 190 -10.58 -0.45 16.25
C GLN A 190 -9.16 0.03 16.04
N GLN A 191 -8.33 -0.03 17.08
CA GLN A 191 -6.93 0.35 17.04
C GLN A 191 -6.04 -0.88 17.23
N TYR A 192 -4.94 -0.93 16.49
CA TYR A 192 -3.81 -1.79 16.78
C TYR A 192 -2.56 -0.94 16.94
N SER A 193 -1.79 -1.21 17.99
CA SER A 193 -0.55 -0.49 18.31
C SER A 193 0.59 -1.48 18.46
N TYR A 194 1.74 -1.14 17.90
CA TYR A 194 2.96 -1.93 18.03
C TYR A 194 4.18 -1.02 17.89
N HIS A 195 5.12 -1.08 18.84
CA HIS A 195 6.33 -0.24 18.86
C HIS A 195 6.05 1.27 18.69
N GLY A 196 4.98 1.79 19.31
CA GLY A 196 4.61 3.20 19.25
C GLY A 196 3.92 3.62 17.95
N LEU A 197 3.85 2.75 16.94
CA LEU A 197 3.07 2.95 15.73
C LEU A 197 1.63 2.53 15.96
N ASN A 198 0.70 3.26 15.35
CA ASN A 198 -0.72 3.01 15.44
C ASN A 198 -1.32 2.87 14.05
N ALA A 199 -2.30 1.99 13.95
CA ALA A 199 -3.20 1.90 12.82
C ALA A 199 -4.61 1.62 13.31
N TYR A 200 -5.59 2.09 12.53
CA TYR A 200 -6.99 2.03 12.90
C TYR A 200 -7.80 1.43 11.76
N ALA A 201 -8.78 0.58 12.07
CA ALA A 201 -9.64 -0.03 11.06
C ALA A 201 -11.08 -0.20 11.55
N ASN A 202 -12.03 0.04 10.64
CA ASN A 202 -13.41 -0.40 10.75
C ASN A 202 -13.81 -1.00 9.40
N GLN A 203 -15.07 -1.41 9.25
CA GLN A 203 -15.49 -2.14 8.06
C GLN A 203 -15.37 -1.33 6.75
N ASN A 204 -15.26 0.00 6.80
CA ASN A 204 -15.23 0.86 5.60
C ASN A 204 -13.96 1.70 5.49
N MET A 205 -13.04 1.61 6.46
CA MET A 205 -11.92 2.52 6.58
C MET A 205 -10.72 1.86 7.22
N PHE A 206 -9.55 2.18 6.70
CA PHE A 206 -8.25 1.86 7.28
C PHE A 206 -7.41 3.12 7.36
N GLN A 207 -6.74 3.33 8.49
CA GLN A 207 -5.87 4.47 8.74
C GLN A 207 -4.50 3.98 9.20
N THR A 208 -3.44 4.47 8.57
CA THR A 208 -2.06 4.26 9.01
C THR A 208 -1.51 5.54 9.62
N GLY A 209 -0.74 5.42 10.70
CA GLY A 209 -0.13 6.57 11.37
C GLY A 209 -1.00 7.17 12.47
N PRO A 210 -0.41 8.03 13.32
CA PRO A 210 -1.11 8.67 14.42
C PRO A 210 -2.18 9.64 13.89
N SER A 211 -3.34 9.63 14.57
CA SER A 211 -4.50 10.50 14.31
C SER A 211 -4.30 11.94 14.78
#